data_AF-A0A117L187-F1
#
_entry.id   AF-A0A117L187-F1
#
_cell.length_a   1.000
_cell.length_b   1.000
_cell.length_c   1.000
_cell.angle_alpha   90.00
_cell.angle_beta   90.00
_cell.angle_gamma   90.00
#
_symmetry.space_group_name_H-M   'P 1'
#
loop_
_entity.id
_entity.type
_entity.pdbx_description
1 polymer ?
#
loop_
_entity_poly.entity_id
_entity_poly.type
_entity_poly.pdbx_seq_one_letter_code
_entity_poly.pdbx_strand_id
1 'polypeptide(L)'
;MEKIEIKIERETFKALKNMDVIKLIEKNLPKVEKTLQADREVFLLEKKKKLEEKLKEIEGELEELKVFYQKATEDKELMLTLREKLREENEELKKELEEKKLEISNKT
;
A
#
# COMPACT_ATOMS: atom_id res chain seq x y z
N MET A 1 -38.31 -18.95 -1.19
CA MET A 1 -38.12 -19.08 0.26
C MET A 1 -37.21 -20.26 0.49
N GLU A 2 -36.00 -20.02 1.00
CA GLU A 2 -35.09 -21.11 1.40
C GLU A 2 -35.69 -21.84 2.61
N LYS A 3 -35.76 -23.17 2.53
CA LYS A 3 -36.20 -24.02 3.64
C LYS A 3 -35.03 -24.18 4.60
N ILE A 4 -35.17 -23.71 5.83
CA ILE A 4 -34.20 -23.95 6.89
C ILE A 4 -34.57 -25.27 7.59
N GLU A 5 -33.71 -26.28 7.48
CA GLU A 5 -33.86 -27.55 8.19
C GLU A 5 -32.98 -27.56 9.44
N ILE A 6 -33.61 -27.66 10.62
CA ILE A 6 -32.91 -27.76 11.91
C ILE A 6 -32.94 -29.23 12.35
N LYS A 7 -31.76 -29.87 12.40
CA LYS A 7 -31.60 -31.23 12.90
C LYS A 7 -31.23 -31.19 14.37
N ILE A 8 -32.00 -31.91 15.18
CA ILE A 8 -31.80 -32.03 16.63
C ILE A 8 -31.95 -33.48 17.05
N GLU A 9 -31.39 -33.81 18.21
CA GLU A 9 -31.48 -35.15 18.76
C GLU A 9 -32.92 -35.53 19.12
N ARG A 10 -33.21 -36.83 19.07
CA ARG A 10 -34.56 -37.37 19.29
C ARG A 10 -35.12 -36.99 20.66
N GLU A 11 -34.28 -36.89 21.68
CA GLU A 11 -34.69 -36.52 23.05
C GLU A 11 -35.07 -35.03 23.14
N THR A 12 -34.24 -34.16 22.57
CA THR A 12 -34.56 -32.73 22.44
C THR A 12 -35.82 -32.47 21.62
N PHE A 13 -36.05 -33.23 20.55
CA PHE A 13 -37.28 -33.12 19.76
C PHE A 13 -38.52 -33.51 20.57
N LYS A 14 -38.43 -34.59 21.37
CA LYS A 14 -39.52 -34.98 22.28
C LYS A 14 -39.82 -33.90 23.32
N ALA A 15 -38.79 -33.25 23.86
CA ALA A 15 -38.95 -32.15 24.82
C ALA A 15 -39.62 -30.92 24.19
N LEU A 16 -39.29 -30.60 22.93
CA LEU A 16 -39.86 -29.47 22.19
C LEU A 16 -41.28 -29.72 21.69
N LYS A 17 -41.67 -30.98 21.48
CA LYS A 17 -43.01 -31.36 20.95
C LYS A 17 -44.16 -30.87 21.85
N ASN A 18 -43.91 -30.68 23.14
CA ASN A 18 -44.89 -30.22 24.13
C ASN A 18 -44.76 -28.72 24.46
N MET A 19 -43.87 -27.99 23.77
CA MET A 19 -43.61 -26.57 23.99
C MET A 19 -44.04 -25.75 22.77
N ASP A 20 -44.38 -24.48 23.03
CA ASP A 20 -44.58 -23.50 21.98
C ASP A 20 -43.22 -23.06 21.42
N VAL A 21 -42.82 -23.72 20.33
CA VAL A 21 -41.52 -23.50 19.67
C VAL A 21 -41.40 -22.07 19.14
N ILE A 22 -42.51 -21.45 18.71
CA ILE A 22 -42.50 -20.06 18.21
C ILE A 22 -42.10 -19.11 19.35
N LYS A 23 -42.76 -19.23 20.51
CA LYS A 23 -42.40 -18.42 21.69
C LYS A 23 -40.97 -18.68 22.16
N LEU A 24 -40.49 -19.91 22.05
CA LEU A 24 -39.11 -20.24 22.41
C LEU A 24 -38.10 -19.55 21.48
N ILE A 25 -38.38 -19.52 20.18
CA ILE A 25 -37.55 -18.82 19.18
C ILE A 25 -37.61 -17.31 19.43
N GLU A 26 -38.81 -16.72 19.57
CA GLU A 26 -38.99 -15.30 19.85
C GLU A 26 -38.27 -14.85 21.12
N LYS A 27 -38.30 -15.68 22.17
CA LYS A 27 -37.59 -15.39 23.42
C LYS A 27 -36.06 -15.38 23.25
N ASN A 28 -35.52 -16.20 22.36
CA ASN A 28 -34.08 -16.32 22.15
C ASN A 28 -33.55 -15.41 21.02
N LEU A 29 -34.42 -14.92 20.13
CA LEU A 29 -34.08 -14.05 19.01
C LEU A 29 -33.22 -12.85 19.44
N PRO A 30 -33.58 -12.09 20.49
CA PRO A 30 -32.81 -10.91 20.91
C PRO A 30 -31.41 -11.26 21.40
N LYS A 31 -31.23 -12.45 21.98
CA LYS A 31 -29.92 -12.93 22.46
C LYS A 31 -29.01 -13.28 21.29
N VAL A 32 -29.57 -13.94 20.27
CA VAL A 32 -28.85 -14.26 19.03
C VAL A 32 -28.48 -12.98 18.29
N GLU A 33 -29.41 -12.03 18.18
CA GLU A 33 -29.16 -10.73 17.54
C GLU A 33 -28.02 -9.97 18.21
N LYS A 34 -28.01 -9.89 19.56
CA LYS A 34 -26.90 -9.29 20.31
C LYS A 34 -25.56 -9.99 20.05
N THR A 35 -25.57 -11.32 19.93
CA THR A 35 -24.36 -12.09 19.65
C THR A 35 -23.84 -11.76 18.25
N LEU A 36 -24.72 -11.75 17.24
CA LEU A 36 -24.36 -11.39 15.87
C LEU A 36 -23.89 -9.94 15.75
N GLN A 37 -24.46 -9.01 16.53
CA GLN A 37 -24.00 -7.63 16.58
C GLN A 37 -22.58 -7.53 17.14
N ALA A 38 -22.29 -8.24 18.24
CA ALA A 38 -20.95 -8.29 18.83
C ALA A 38 -19.93 -8.92 17.86
N ASP A 39 -20.26 -10.04 17.22
CA ASP A 39 -19.41 -10.69 16.24
C ASP A 39 -19.11 -9.78 15.05
N ARG A 40 -20.12 -9.03 14.59
CA ARG A 40 -19.97 -8.05 13.51
C ARG A 40 -19.07 -6.89 13.93
N GLU A 41 -19.21 -6.40 15.17
CA GLU A 41 -18.35 -5.33 15.68
C GLU A 41 -16.88 -5.78 15.74
N VAL A 42 -16.61 -6.97 16.27
CA VAL A 42 -15.27 -7.55 16.31
C VAL A 42 -14.69 -7.67 14.89
N PHE A 43 -15.46 -8.22 13.96
CA PHE A 43 -15.04 -8.34 12.56
C PHE A 43 -14.70 -6.98 11.93
N LEU A 44 -15.52 -5.96 12.17
CA LEU A 44 -15.30 -4.62 11.66
C LEU A 44 -14.06 -3.98 12.28
N LEU A 45 -13.81 -4.17 13.57
CA LEU A 45 -12.63 -3.67 14.26
C LEU A 45 -11.35 -4.33 13.72
N GLU A 46 -11.35 -5.63 13.49
CA GLU A 46 -10.22 -6.32 12.86
C GLU A 46 -9.95 -5.81 11.45
N LYS A 47 -11.01 -5.60 10.66
CA LYS A 47 -10.88 -5.05 9.30
C LYS A 47 -10.33 -3.62 9.32
N LYS A 48 -10.82 -2.78 10.24
CA LYS A 48 -10.33 -1.43 10.44
C LYS A 48 -8.83 -1.43 10.78
N LYS A 49 -8.41 -2.27 11.73
CA LYS A 49 -7.00 -2.38 12.13
C LYS A 49 -6.09 -2.77 10.95
N LYS A 50 -6.49 -3.76 10.15
CA LYS A 50 -5.74 -4.17 8.95
C LYS A 50 -5.62 -3.06 7.91
N LEU A 51 -6.67 -2.26 7.76
CA LEU A 51 -6.65 -1.11 6.84
C LEU A 51 -5.74 0.00 7.36
N GLU A 52 -5.74 0.27 8.66
CA GLU A 52 -4.85 1.27 9.28
C GLU A 52 -3.37 0.86 9.17
N GLU A 53 -3.06 -0.42 9.40
CA GLU A 53 -1.70 -0.96 9.21
C GLU A 53 -1.24 -0.79 7.76
N LYS A 54 -2.08 -1.16 6.80
CA LYS A 54 -1.76 -1.01 5.37
C LYS A 54 -1.62 0.45 4.94
N LEU A 55 -2.43 1.34 5.50
CA LEU A 55 -2.31 2.77 5.24
C LEU A 55 -0.94 3.28 5.68
N LYS A 56 -0.51 2.91 6.88
CA LYS A 56 0.78 3.31 7.45
C LYS A 56 1.96 2.78 6.65
N GLU A 57 1.87 1.55 6.14
CA GLU A 57 2.88 0.98 5.22
C GLU A 57 2.99 1.82 3.94
N ILE A 58 1.86 2.11 3.29
CA ILE A 58 1.81 2.92 2.06
C ILE A 58 2.36 4.32 2.30
N GLU A 59 2.02 4.96 3.42
CA GLU A 59 2.54 6.27 3.79
C GLU A 59 4.07 6.25 3.93
N GLY A 60 4.63 5.18 4.53
CA GLY A 60 6.08 4.97 4.64
C GLY A 60 6.75 4.81 3.27
N GLU A 61 6.23 3.92 2.43
CA GLU A 61 6.75 3.69 1.07
C GLU A 61 6.70 4.97 0.22
N LEU A 62 5.63 5.76 0.37
CA LEU A 62 5.46 7.01 -0.36
C LEU A 62 6.46 8.09 0.08
N GLU A 63 6.79 8.13 1.37
CA GLU A 63 7.82 9.04 1.88
C GLU A 63 9.22 8.64 1.39
N GLU A 64 9.54 7.35 1.41
CA GLU A 64 10.78 6.84 0.83
C GLU A 64 10.90 7.18 -0.66
N LEU A 65 9.80 7.03 -1.40
CA LEU A 65 9.76 7.36 -2.83
C LEU A 65 9.99 8.86 -3.08
N LYS A 66 9.43 9.75 -2.25
CA LYS A 66 9.69 11.19 -2.36
C LYS A 66 11.16 11.52 -2.14
N VAL A 67 11.76 10.95 -1.09
CA VAL A 67 13.19 11.17 -0.78
C VAL A 67 14.07 10.67 -1.93
N PHE A 68 13.74 9.49 -2.48
CA PHE A 68 14.44 8.96 -3.64
C PHE A 68 14.33 9.89 -4.85
N TYR A 69 13.12 10.37 -5.16
CA TYR A 69 12.88 11.24 -6.31
C TYR A 69 13.59 12.59 -6.17
N GLN A 70 13.62 13.15 -4.96
CA GLN A 70 14.36 14.37 -4.67
C GLN A 70 15.86 14.18 -4.95
N LYS A 71 16.48 13.12 -4.39
CA LYS A 71 17.90 12.80 -4.63
C LYS A 71 18.20 12.59 -6.11
N ALA A 72 17.35 11.83 -6.81
CA ALA A 72 17.53 11.60 -8.24
C ALA A 72 17.45 12.90 -9.08
N THR A 73 16.65 13.87 -8.64
CA THR A 73 16.55 15.18 -9.29
C THR A 73 17.81 16.01 -9.04
N GLU A 74 18.28 16.07 -7.80
CA GLU A 74 19.53 16.75 -7.43
C GLU A 74 20.74 16.17 -8.19
N ASP A 75 20.86 14.84 -8.24
CA ASP A 75 21.91 14.15 -8.99
C ASP A 75 21.85 14.47 -10.49
N LYS A 76 20.65 14.52 -11.06
CA LYS A 76 20.45 14.87 -12.47
C LYS A 76 20.92 16.30 -12.76
N GLU A 77 20.57 17.26 -11.92
CA GLU A 77 21.00 18.66 -12.09
C GLU A 77 22.53 18.79 -11.97
N LEU A 78 23.13 18.09 -11.01
CA LEU A 78 24.58 18.04 -10.85
C LEU A 78 25.27 17.46 -12.09
N MET A 79 24.76 16.36 -12.64
CA MET A 79 25.29 15.73 -13.84
C MET A 79 25.16 16.64 -15.08
N LEU A 80 24.04 17.34 -15.23
CA LEU A 80 23.87 18.31 -16.32
C LEU A 80 24.88 19.46 -16.21
N THR A 81 25.09 19.98 -15.00
CA THR A 81 26.04 21.06 -14.73
C THR A 81 27.47 20.62 -15.04
N LEU A 82 27.86 19.42 -14.60
CA LEU A 82 29.17 18.84 -14.92
C LEU A 82 29.36 18.62 -16.41
N ARG A 83 28.31 18.15 -17.11
CA ARG A 83 28.37 17.94 -18.55
C ARG A 83 28.66 19.23 -19.32
N GLU A 84 27.99 20.33 -18.96
CA GLU A 84 28.24 21.61 -19.63
C GLU A 84 29.64 22.14 -19.33
N LYS A 85 30.13 22.06 -18.08
CA LYS A 85 31.52 22.42 -17.74
C LYS A 85 32.54 21.63 -18.56
N LEU A 86 32.37 20.31 -18.64
CA LEU A 86 33.25 19.46 -19.45
C LEU A 86 33.16 19.80 -20.94
N ARG A 87 32.01 20.29 -21.42
CA ARG A 87 31.86 20.71 -22.81
C ARG A 87 32.68 21.97 -23.08
N GLU A 88 32.58 22.97 -22.20
CA GLU A 88 33.35 24.21 -22.27
C GLU A 88 34.86 23.94 -22.20
N GLU A 89 35.31 23.17 -21.19
CA GLU A 89 36.72 22.79 -21.06
C GLU A 89 37.25 22.04 -22.29
N ASN A 90 36.46 21.13 -22.87
CA ASN A 90 36.86 20.43 -24.09
C ASN A 90 36.95 21.36 -25.31
N GLU A 91 36.07 22.35 -25.43
CA GLU A 91 36.14 23.34 -26.51
C GLU A 91 37.39 24.22 -26.38
N GLU A 92 37.75 24.63 -25.16
CA GLU A 92 38.98 25.38 -24.88
C GLU A 92 40.23 24.56 -25.20
N LEU A 93 40.32 23.33 -24.69
CA LEU A 93 41.46 22.44 -24.96
C LEU A 93 41.63 22.13 -26.45
N LYS A 94 40.53 22.05 -27.21
CA LYS A 94 40.60 21.89 -28.68
C LYS A 94 41.21 23.11 -29.35
N LYS A 95 40.83 24.32 -28.93
CA LYS A 95 41.42 25.57 -29.47
C LYS A 95 42.91 25.64 -29.16
N GLU A 96 43.30 25.40 -27.90
CA GLU A 96 44.72 25.38 -27.52
C GLU A 96 45.53 24.34 -28.31
N LEU A 97 44.94 23.16 -28.57
CA LEU A 97 45.57 22.11 -29.35
C LEU A 97 45.76 22.52 -30.81
N GLU A 98 44.78 23.18 -31.42
CA GLU A 98 44.87 23.71 -32.78
C GLU A 98 45.93 24.81 -32.89
N GLU A 99 45.96 25.74 -31.94
CA GLU A 99 46.98 26.79 -31.87
C GLU A 99 48.40 26.20 -31.75
N LYS A 100 48.60 25.22 -30.86
CA LYS A 100 49.88 24.51 -30.74
C LYS A 100 50.28 23.78 -32.02
N LYS A 101 49.33 23.17 -32.74
CA LYS A 101 49.61 22.53 -34.03
C LYS A 101 50.06 23.54 -35.09
N LEU A 102 49.42 24.70 -35.14
CA LEU A 102 49.81 25.79 -36.05
C LEU A 102 51.19 26.34 -35.71
N GLU A 103 51.50 26.54 -34.43
CA GLU A 103 52.83 26.99 -33.99
C GLU A 103 53.94 26.00 -34.38
N ILE A 104 53.70 24.70 -34.23
CA ILE A 104 54.66 23.65 -34.62
C ILE A 104 54.83 23.62 -36.14
N SER A 105 53.73 23.75 -36.89
CA SER A 105 53.76 23.80 -38.36
C SER A 105 54.44 25.04 -38.93
N ASN A 106 54.44 26.16 -38.21
CA ASN A 106 55.11 27.41 -38.63
C ASN A 106 56.59 27.46 -38.22
N LYS A 107 57.04 26.57 -37.34
CA LYS A 107 58.45 26.44 -36.89
C LYS A 107 59.24 25.35 -37.63
N THR A 108 58.58 24.57 -38.49
CA THR A 108 59.18 23.54 -39.35
C THR A 108 59.22 24.03 -40.78
#